data_AF-A0A434RWH7-F1
#
_entry.id   AF-A0A434RWH7-F1
#
_cell.length_a   1.000
_cell.length_b   1.000
_cell.length_c   1.000
_cell.angle_alpha   90.00
_cell.angle_beta   90.00
_cell.angle_gamma   90.00
#
_symmetry.space_group_name_H-M   'P 1'
#
loop_
_entity.id
_entity.type
_entity.pdbx_description
1 polymer ?
#
loop_
_entity_poly.entity_id
_entity_poly.type
_entity_poly.pdbx_seq_one_letter_code
_entity_poly.pdbx_strand_id
1 'polypeptide(L)'
;MTPLVLTGAGVSIEDVAAVARSAGKVEITPAVIEKLGKARQVLDDAAAGGQQIYGLNTGLGANLGTAVEGDAGAFQRQLLDGRGAAVGNPLPAQLVRAAMFARIAMLSAGGSGLSPHVLTALVDLLNAGIHPVMPSLGSIGAGDLVLMTAIAHTLIGEGDADYQGRRMPSAKALMMARLAPVSLAPKDGLSLINASAVSTGAGALALVDALSALEQQEQAGALTMEAFGANRTILDPRLHLARPAACQQVAAKALRDLLTRDGTPAPTTLQDPLSIRCMPSIHGALIQAIDHARLTVEIELNASADNPLVLANDSLVLSTGNFHTASLSLA
;
A
#
# COMPACT_ATOMS: atom_id res chain seq x y z
N MET A 1 -18.27 12.36 5.62
CA MET A 1 -17.41 11.34 6.24
C MET A 1 -16.33 12.05 7.02
N THR A 2 -16.05 11.61 8.25
CA THR A 2 -14.93 12.10 9.04
C THR A 2 -13.61 11.80 8.29
N PRO A 3 -12.66 12.74 8.22
CA PRO A 3 -11.37 12.48 7.60
C PRO A 3 -10.62 11.38 8.37
N LEU A 4 -9.88 10.56 7.64
CA LEU A 4 -8.92 9.63 8.22
C LEU A 4 -7.66 10.41 8.63
N VAL A 5 -7.30 10.35 9.91
CA VAL A 5 -6.19 11.11 10.48
C VAL A 5 -4.95 10.24 10.62
N LEU A 6 -3.86 10.61 9.93
CA LEU A 6 -2.59 9.90 9.98
C LEU A 6 -1.70 10.44 11.11
N THR A 7 -1.33 9.53 12.02
CA THR A 7 -0.45 9.78 13.18
C THR A 7 0.99 9.27 12.95
N GLY A 8 1.23 8.62 11.81
CA GLY A 8 2.53 8.06 11.42
C GLY A 8 2.67 6.54 11.61
N ALA A 9 1.63 5.86 12.10
CA ALA A 9 1.51 4.40 12.15
C ALA A 9 0.04 4.00 12.37
N GLY A 10 -0.25 2.70 12.33
CA GLY A 10 -1.57 2.13 12.62
C GLY A 10 -2.54 2.17 11.43
N VAL A 11 -2.05 2.33 10.21
CA VAL A 11 -2.87 2.26 8.99
C VAL A 11 -3.19 0.80 8.67
N SER A 12 -4.47 0.50 8.47
CA SER A 12 -4.98 -0.83 8.11
C SER A 12 -5.24 -0.95 6.60
N ILE A 13 -5.48 -2.18 6.12
CA ILE A 13 -5.93 -2.37 4.73
C ILE A 13 -7.35 -1.80 4.50
N GLU A 14 -8.18 -1.78 5.54
CA GLU A 14 -9.51 -1.19 5.51
C GLU A 14 -9.44 0.33 5.27
N ASP A 15 -8.46 1.01 5.87
CA ASP A 15 -8.22 2.43 5.65
C ASP A 15 -7.85 2.71 4.19
N VAL A 16 -7.00 1.87 3.59
CA VAL A 16 -6.66 1.96 2.16
C VAL A 16 -7.91 1.82 1.31
N ALA A 17 -8.76 0.82 1.58
CA ALA A 17 -10.00 0.62 0.84
C ALA A 17 -11.00 1.76 1.05
N ALA A 18 -11.13 2.27 2.28
CA ALA A 18 -12.02 3.38 2.61
C ALA A 18 -11.62 4.66 1.86
N VAL A 19 -10.32 4.96 1.81
CA VAL A 19 -9.81 6.03 0.96
C VAL A 19 -10.09 5.67 -0.48
N ALA A 20 -9.48 4.62 -1.04
CA ALA A 20 -9.47 4.30 -2.48
C ALA A 20 -10.84 4.04 -3.13
N ARG A 21 -11.85 3.53 -2.39
CA ARG A 21 -13.20 3.24 -2.92
C ARG A 21 -14.19 4.36 -2.62
N SER A 22 -14.12 4.99 -1.45
CA SER A 22 -15.16 5.90 -0.96
C SER A 22 -14.78 7.39 -1.02
N ALA A 23 -13.71 7.73 -1.72
CA ALA A 23 -13.21 9.11 -1.79
C ALA A 23 -12.92 9.74 -0.41
N GLY A 24 -12.51 8.93 0.58
CA GLY A 24 -12.22 9.39 1.94
C GLY A 24 -11.16 10.50 1.98
N LYS A 25 -11.43 11.55 2.76
CA LYS A 25 -10.46 12.63 3.02
C LYS A 25 -9.38 12.16 4.00
N VAL A 26 -8.16 12.64 3.80
CA VAL A 26 -7.00 12.32 4.65
C VAL A 26 -6.47 13.59 5.29
N GLU A 27 -6.15 13.52 6.57
CA GLU A 27 -5.47 14.58 7.31
C GLU A 27 -4.20 14.03 7.96
N ILE A 28 -3.21 14.90 8.16
CA ILE A 28 -1.95 14.54 8.82
C ILE A 28 -1.85 15.32 10.12
N THR A 29 -1.48 14.64 11.20
CA THR A 29 -1.26 15.32 12.48
C THR A 29 -0.03 16.24 12.46
N PRO A 30 -0.02 17.33 13.25
CA PRO A 30 1.15 18.19 13.40
C PRO A 30 2.42 17.43 13.82
N ALA A 31 2.28 16.36 14.61
CA ALA A 31 3.40 15.53 15.06
C ALA A 31 4.15 14.85 13.90
N VAL A 32 3.44 14.42 12.84
CA VAL A 32 4.06 13.85 11.64
C VAL A 32 4.85 14.92 10.89
N ILE A 33 4.32 16.13 10.77
CA ILE A 33 5.01 17.27 10.12
C ILE A 33 6.28 17.64 10.89
N GLU A 34 6.22 17.72 12.22
CA GLU A 34 7.39 17.98 13.07
C GLU A 34 8.46 16.89 12.91
N LYS A 35 8.04 15.62 12.91
CA LYS A 35 8.91 14.46 12.70
C LYS A 35 9.62 14.51 11.34
N LEU A 36 8.92 14.89 10.28
CA LEU A 36 9.54 15.07 8.96
C LEU A 36 10.51 16.25 8.94
N GLY A 37 10.18 17.36 9.61
CA GLY A 37 11.09 18.50 9.77
C GLY A 37 12.41 18.11 10.44
N LYS A 38 12.35 17.32 11.52
CA LYS A 38 13.56 16.80 12.19
C LYS A 38 14.39 15.90 11.28
N ALA A 39 13.76 14.97 10.57
CA ALA A 39 14.46 14.11 9.62
C ALA A 39 15.08 14.92 8.47
N ARG A 40 14.38 15.95 7.98
CA ARG A 40 14.91 16.84 6.95
C ARG A 40 16.16 17.59 7.43
N GLN A 41 16.14 18.11 8.65
CA GLN A 41 17.30 18.79 9.23
C GLN A 41 18.53 17.86 9.31
N VAL A 42 18.36 16.62 9.79
CA VAL A 42 19.45 15.64 9.86
C VAL A 42 20.02 15.32 8.47
N LEU A 43 19.15 15.21 7.47
CA LEU A 43 19.57 14.96 6.08
C LEU A 43 20.39 16.12 5.52
N ASP A 44 19.92 17.36 5.74
CA ASP A 44 20.58 18.57 5.26
C ASP A 44 21.92 18.81 6.00
N ASP A 45 21.97 18.57 7.31
CA ASP A 45 23.20 18.66 8.13
C ASP A 45 24.25 17.63 7.72
N ALA A 46 23.84 16.38 7.47
CA ALA A 46 24.73 15.32 6.99
C ALA A 46 25.35 15.67 5.63
N ALA A 47 24.55 16.21 4.71
CA ALA A 47 25.02 16.68 3.41
C ALA A 47 25.99 17.86 3.54
N ALA A 48 25.67 18.85 4.39
CA ALA A 48 26.54 19.99 4.66
C ALA A 48 27.86 19.60 5.34
N GLY A 49 27.84 18.54 6.16
CA GLY A 49 29.02 17.92 6.76
C GLY A 49 29.89 17.12 5.79
N GLY A 50 29.52 17.05 4.51
CA GLY A 50 30.29 16.40 3.44
C GLY A 50 29.99 14.92 3.22
N GLN A 51 28.98 14.36 3.92
CA GLN A 51 28.56 12.98 3.67
C GLN A 51 28.02 12.85 2.23
N GLN A 52 28.47 11.82 1.51
CA GLN A 52 27.92 11.45 0.22
C GLN A 52 26.61 10.65 0.44
N ILE A 53 25.50 11.16 -0.08
CA ILE A 53 24.14 10.67 0.17
C ILE A 53 23.46 10.38 -1.16
N TYR A 54 23.09 9.10 -1.34
CA TYR A 54 22.44 8.56 -2.54
C TYR A 54 21.14 9.31 -2.89
N GLY A 55 21.09 9.89 -4.09
CA GLY A 55 19.92 10.64 -4.58
C GLY A 55 19.78 12.07 -4.05
N LEU A 56 20.72 12.52 -3.23
CA LEU A 56 20.81 13.88 -2.72
C LEU A 56 21.94 14.65 -3.41
N ASN A 57 23.20 14.29 -3.14
CA ASN A 57 24.40 14.92 -3.72
C ASN A 57 25.24 13.94 -4.55
N THR A 58 24.82 12.68 -4.66
CA THR A 58 25.37 11.70 -5.60
C THR A 58 24.31 11.17 -6.57
N GLY A 59 24.76 10.81 -7.77
CA GLY A 59 23.95 10.12 -8.77
C GLY A 59 23.42 8.75 -8.29
N LEU A 60 22.48 8.19 -9.04
CA LEU A 60 21.77 6.95 -8.69
C LEU A 60 22.20 5.76 -9.56
N GLY A 61 22.02 4.54 -9.04
CA GLY A 61 22.32 3.29 -9.78
C GLY A 61 23.75 3.25 -10.31
N ALA A 62 23.92 3.03 -11.62
CA ALA A 62 25.24 3.00 -12.26
C ALA A 62 26.05 4.32 -12.14
N ASN A 63 25.41 5.42 -11.73
CA ASN A 63 26.01 6.75 -11.60
C ASN A 63 26.39 7.13 -10.15
N LEU A 64 26.52 6.15 -9.25
CA LEU A 64 26.83 6.32 -7.83
C LEU A 64 28.08 7.18 -7.52
N GLY A 65 29.01 7.32 -8.47
CA GLY A 65 30.27 8.08 -8.30
C GLY A 65 30.26 9.52 -8.83
N THR A 66 29.13 10.01 -9.34
CA THR A 66 29.05 11.37 -9.93
C THR A 66 28.44 12.33 -8.91
N ALA A 67 29.22 13.35 -8.51
CA ALA A 67 28.73 14.45 -7.68
C ALA A 67 27.66 15.25 -8.44
N VAL A 68 26.62 15.67 -7.73
CA VAL A 68 25.58 16.55 -8.28
C VAL A 68 26.05 17.99 -8.12
N GLU A 69 26.39 18.63 -9.23
CA GLU A 69 26.70 20.06 -9.31
C GLU A 69 25.55 20.81 -9.99
N GLY A 70 25.20 22.02 -9.50
CA GLY A 70 24.21 22.88 -10.15
C GLY A 70 22.83 22.92 -9.48
N ASP A 71 21.77 23.08 -10.28
CA ASP A 71 20.39 23.26 -9.80
C ASP A 71 19.81 21.93 -9.28
N ALA A 72 19.66 21.85 -7.97
CA ALA A 72 19.08 20.69 -7.28
C ALA A 72 17.69 20.31 -7.78
N GLY A 73 16.84 21.28 -8.13
CA GLY A 73 15.51 21.02 -8.65
C GLY A 73 15.57 20.37 -10.03
N ALA A 74 16.46 20.86 -10.90
CA ALA A 74 16.70 20.27 -12.21
C ALA A 74 17.23 18.83 -12.10
N PHE A 75 18.11 18.54 -11.13
CA PHE A 75 18.59 17.19 -10.87
C PHE A 75 17.47 16.25 -10.41
N GLN A 76 16.60 16.68 -9.49
CA GLN A 76 15.47 15.86 -9.05
C GLN A 76 14.50 15.60 -10.21
N ARG A 77 14.26 16.59 -11.08
CA ARG A 77 13.46 16.39 -12.29
C ARG A 77 14.10 15.38 -13.24
N GLN A 78 15.38 15.52 -13.56
CA GLN A 78 16.13 14.57 -14.40
C GLN A 78 16.10 13.16 -13.82
N LEU A 79 16.17 13.03 -12.49
CA LEU A 79 16.06 11.77 -11.78
C LEU A 79 14.71 11.09 -12.02
N LEU A 80 13.61 11.85 -11.99
CA LEU A 80 12.27 11.37 -12.31
C LEU A 80 12.17 10.96 -13.77
N ASP A 81 12.61 11.81 -14.70
CA ASP A 81 12.59 11.55 -16.14
C ASP A 81 13.36 10.26 -16.50
N GLY A 82 14.55 10.09 -15.92
CA GLY A 82 15.38 8.89 -16.13
C GLY A 82 14.77 7.59 -15.60
N ARG A 83 13.64 7.66 -14.87
CA ARG A 83 12.90 6.52 -14.33
C ARG A 83 11.46 6.45 -14.85
N GLY A 84 11.03 7.41 -15.68
CA GLY A 84 9.71 7.46 -16.30
C GLY A 84 9.59 6.49 -17.48
N ALA A 85 9.74 5.19 -17.23
CA ALA A 85 9.75 4.14 -18.26
C ALA A 85 8.58 3.14 -18.12
N ALA A 86 7.53 3.50 -17.38
CA ALA A 86 6.37 2.64 -17.17
C ALA A 86 5.56 2.54 -18.47
N VAL A 87 4.97 1.37 -18.72
CA VAL A 87 4.21 1.08 -19.95
C VAL A 87 2.90 0.36 -19.63
N GLY A 88 2.10 0.10 -20.66
CA GLY A 88 0.82 -0.59 -20.53
C GLY A 88 -0.35 0.36 -20.32
N ASN A 89 -1.52 -0.22 -20.09
CA ASN A 89 -2.75 0.54 -19.88
C ASN A 89 -2.67 1.31 -18.54
N PRO A 90 -3.30 2.49 -18.45
CA PRO A 90 -3.38 3.21 -17.18
C PRO A 90 -4.02 2.37 -16.07
N LEU A 91 -3.48 2.49 -14.85
CA LEU A 91 -4.09 1.95 -13.65
C LEU A 91 -5.49 2.57 -13.44
N PRO A 92 -6.48 1.77 -13.03
CA PRO A 92 -7.77 2.27 -12.59
C PRO A 92 -7.62 3.34 -11.49
N ALA A 93 -8.47 4.36 -11.50
CA ALA A 93 -8.41 5.46 -10.53
C ALA A 93 -8.38 4.99 -9.07
N GLN A 94 -9.13 3.93 -8.74
CA GLN A 94 -9.12 3.32 -7.41
C GLN A 94 -7.71 2.84 -6.99
N LEU A 95 -6.96 2.20 -7.91
CA LEU A 95 -5.60 1.72 -7.63
C LEU A 95 -4.61 2.88 -7.53
N VAL A 96 -4.77 3.93 -8.35
CA VAL A 96 -3.98 5.16 -8.23
C VAL A 96 -4.17 5.79 -6.85
N ARG A 97 -5.42 5.88 -6.37
CA ARG A 97 -5.73 6.42 -5.03
C ARG A 97 -5.17 5.57 -3.91
N ALA A 98 -5.23 4.24 -4.04
CA ALA A 98 -4.61 3.32 -3.08
C ALA A 98 -3.09 3.52 -3.03
N ALA A 99 -2.43 3.65 -4.18
CA ALA A 99 -0.99 3.89 -4.25
C ALA A 99 -0.59 5.25 -3.64
N MET A 100 -1.33 6.31 -3.94
CA MET A 100 -1.11 7.63 -3.35
C MET A 100 -1.27 7.59 -1.82
N PHE A 101 -2.34 6.97 -1.32
CA PHE A 101 -2.58 6.85 0.11
C PHE A 101 -1.52 5.99 0.82
N ALA A 102 -1.15 4.85 0.25
CA ALA A 102 -0.07 4.01 0.77
C ALA A 102 1.25 4.79 0.85
N ARG A 103 1.58 5.59 -0.17
CA ARG A 103 2.79 6.43 -0.12
C ARG A 103 2.70 7.49 0.98
N ILE A 104 1.56 8.15 1.14
CA ILE A 104 1.34 9.13 2.23
C ILE A 104 1.54 8.46 3.60
N ALA A 105 0.98 7.26 3.80
CA ALA A 105 1.15 6.49 5.04
C ALA A 105 2.63 6.16 5.32
N MET A 106 3.34 5.61 4.34
CA MET A 106 4.78 5.29 4.43
C MET A 106 5.63 6.54 4.70
N LEU A 107 5.33 7.67 4.05
CA LEU A 107 6.02 8.93 4.31
C LEU A 107 5.74 9.47 5.72
N SER A 108 4.52 9.27 6.21
CA SER A 108 4.12 9.66 7.57
C SER A 108 4.84 8.82 8.65
N ALA A 109 5.24 7.59 8.32
CA ALA A 109 6.13 6.78 9.14
C ALA A 109 7.54 7.39 9.28
N GLY A 110 7.91 8.37 8.44
CA GLY A 110 9.17 9.11 8.51
C GLY A 110 10.36 8.31 7.98
N GLY A 111 11.57 8.83 8.22
CA GLY A 111 12.82 8.20 7.79
C GLY A 111 13.25 8.52 6.35
N SER A 112 12.37 9.12 5.52
CA SER A 112 12.75 9.52 4.16
C SER A 112 13.58 10.79 4.09
N GLY A 113 13.44 11.70 5.07
CA GLY A 113 13.97 13.06 4.96
C GLY A 113 13.28 13.90 3.88
N LEU A 114 12.07 13.50 3.45
CA LEU A 114 11.22 14.28 2.54
C LEU A 114 10.90 15.65 3.16
N SER A 115 10.92 16.70 2.34
CA SER A 115 10.46 18.01 2.77
C SER A 115 8.97 18.00 3.18
N PRO A 116 8.60 18.58 4.34
CA PRO A 116 7.22 18.50 4.84
C PRO A 116 6.16 19.07 3.89
N HIS A 117 6.47 20.14 3.16
CA HIS A 117 5.53 20.74 2.19
C HIS A 117 5.19 19.81 1.02
N VAL A 118 6.09 18.88 0.66
CA VAL A 118 5.84 17.89 -0.39
C VAL A 118 4.82 16.85 0.09
N LEU A 119 4.89 16.42 1.35
CA LEU A 119 3.88 15.53 1.92
C LEU A 119 2.51 16.22 1.97
N THR A 120 2.46 17.48 2.39
CA THR A 120 1.22 18.28 2.39
C THR A 120 0.64 18.36 0.97
N ALA A 121 1.46 18.68 -0.04
CA ALA A 121 1.02 18.74 -1.43
C ALA A 121 0.49 17.39 -1.95
N LEU A 122 1.09 16.26 -1.56
CA LEU A 122 0.61 14.93 -1.92
C LEU A 122 -0.76 14.61 -1.30
N VAL A 123 -0.98 15.01 -0.05
CA VAL A 123 -2.29 14.90 0.60
C VAL A 123 -3.33 15.79 -0.07
N ASP A 124 -2.98 17.03 -0.41
CA ASP A 124 -3.87 17.96 -1.11
C ASP A 124 -4.25 17.41 -2.49
N LEU A 125 -3.29 16.83 -3.22
CA LEU A 125 -3.53 16.18 -4.50
C LEU A 125 -4.54 15.03 -4.39
N LEU A 126 -4.34 14.12 -3.41
CA LEU A 126 -5.26 13.02 -3.12
C LEU A 126 -6.66 13.54 -2.75
N ASN A 127 -6.72 14.52 -1.85
CA ASN A 127 -7.96 15.09 -1.33
C ASN A 127 -8.72 15.90 -2.38
N ALA A 128 -8.02 16.47 -3.36
CA ALA A 128 -8.62 17.15 -4.51
C ALA A 128 -9.21 16.16 -5.53
N GLY A 129 -8.86 14.87 -5.45
CA GLY A 129 -9.29 13.86 -6.42
C GLY A 129 -8.58 14.01 -7.76
N ILE A 130 -7.33 14.48 -7.75
CA ILE A 130 -6.46 14.48 -8.93
C ILE A 130 -5.70 13.16 -8.93
N HIS A 131 -5.89 12.34 -9.96
CA HIS A 131 -5.28 11.02 -10.08
C HIS A 131 -4.27 11.03 -11.22
N PRO A 132 -2.97 10.89 -10.96
CA PRO A 132 -1.97 10.75 -12.02
C PRO A 132 -2.33 9.63 -13.00
N VAL A 133 -2.07 9.83 -14.29
CA VAL A 133 -2.17 8.75 -15.27
C VAL A 133 -0.93 7.87 -15.13
N MET A 134 -1.07 6.79 -14.37
CA MET A 134 0.01 5.84 -14.08
C MET A 134 -0.12 4.63 -15.01
N PRO A 135 0.85 4.30 -15.88
CA PRO A 135 0.86 3.02 -16.59
C PRO A 135 0.96 1.84 -15.62
N SER A 136 0.49 0.65 -16.01
CA SER A 136 0.37 -0.49 -15.10
C SER A 136 1.59 -1.41 -15.00
N LEU A 137 2.58 -1.28 -15.90
CA LEU A 137 3.73 -2.18 -15.99
C LEU A 137 5.06 -1.42 -15.86
N GLY A 138 6.01 -1.99 -15.12
CA GLY A 138 7.37 -1.45 -14.99
C GLY A 138 8.02 -1.66 -13.61
N SER A 139 7.23 -1.93 -12.57
CA SER A 139 7.78 -2.32 -11.26
C SER A 139 8.38 -3.74 -11.32
N ILE A 140 9.46 -3.94 -10.58
CA ILE A 140 10.13 -5.25 -10.40
C ILE A 140 10.14 -5.73 -8.94
N GLY A 141 9.40 -5.05 -8.04
CA GLY A 141 9.32 -5.43 -6.62
C GLY A 141 10.53 -5.01 -5.75
N ALA A 142 11.44 -4.20 -6.30
CA ALA A 142 12.51 -3.51 -5.56
C ALA A 142 12.17 -2.02 -5.47
N GLY A 143 10.98 -1.73 -4.93
CA GLY A 143 10.28 -0.45 -5.06
C GLY A 143 9.57 -0.32 -6.41
N ASP A 144 8.40 0.32 -6.39
CA ASP A 144 7.59 0.64 -7.58
C ASP A 144 8.08 1.91 -8.29
N LEU A 145 9.41 2.13 -8.28
CA LEU A 145 10.10 3.34 -8.71
C LEU A 145 9.53 3.93 -10.00
N VAL A 146 9.46 3.10 -11.03
CA VAL A 146 9.07 3.50 -12.38
C VAL A 146 7.60 3.92 -12.43
N LEU A 147 6.72 3.20 -11.71
CA LEU A 147 5.30 3.50 -11.66
C LEU A 147 5.03 4.79 -10.87
N MET A 148 5.75 4.98 -9.77
CA MET A 148 5.57 6.10 -8.85
C MET A 148 6.02 7.45 -9.44
N THR A 149 6.81 7.46 -10.51
CA THR A 149 7.22 8.72 -11.19
C THR A 149 6.03 9.57 -11.62
N ALA A 150 4.91 8.95 -12.03
CA ALA A 150 3.71 9.68 -12.43
C ALA A 150 3.12 10.55 -11.29
N ILE A 151 3.20 10.10 -10.03
CA ILE A 151 2.79 10.91 -8.86
C ILE A 151 3.71 12.12 -8.72
N ALA A 152 5.03 11.92 -8.81
CA ALA A 152 6.00 12.98 -8.69
C ALA A 152 5.89 14.01 -9.83
N HIS A 153 5.74 13.56 -11.08
CA HIS A 153 5.48 14.45 -12.23
C HIS A 153 4.21 15.26 -12.03
N THR A 154 3.12 14.62 -11.58
CA THR A 154 1.85 15.34 -11.35
C THR A 154 2.02 16.44 -10.30
N LEU A 155 2.74 16.18 -9.20
CA LEU A 155 3.02 17.18 -8.16
C LEU A 155 3.79 18.39 -8.68
N ILE A 156 4.73 18.21 -9.61
CA ILE A 156 5.49 19.31 -10.23
C ILE A 156 4.78 19.91 -11.45
N GLY A 157 3.52 19.51 -11.72
CA GLY A 157 2.70 20.04 -12.81
C GLY A 157 2.94 19.40 -14.18
N GLU A 158 3.63 18.26 -14.22
CA GLU A 158 4.03 17.55 -15.43
C GLU A 158 3.25 16.24 -15.63
N GLY A 159 3.28 15.74 -16.87
CA GLY A 159 2.50 14.56 -17.27
C GLY A 159 1.00 14.85 -17.38
N ASP A 160 0.22 13.78 -17.29
CA ASP A 160 -1.23 13.82 -17.34
C ASP A 160 -1.84 13.32 -16.04
N ALA A 161 -3.01 13.85 -15.70
CA ALA A 161 -3.85 13.39 -14.61
C ALA A 161 -5.31 13.26 -15.07
N ASP A 162 -6.04 12.33 -14.48
CA ASP A 162 -7.50 12.35 -14.44
C ASP A 162 -7.95 13.31 -13.34
N TYR A 163 -8.80 14.26 -13.72
CA TYR A 163 -9.49 15.12 -12.78
C TYR A 163 -10.96 15.22 -13.18
N GLN A 164 -11.85 14.85 -12.24
CA GLN A 164 -13.30 14.81 -12.46
C GLN A 164 -13.71 13.92 -13.65
N GLY A 165 -13.02 12.78 -13.83
CA GLY A 165 -13.31 11.80 -14.89
C GLY A 165 -12.85 12.23 -16.29
N ARG A 166 -11.94 13.21 -16.37
CA ARG A 166 -11.34 13.67 -17.62
C ARG A 166 -9.82 13.68 -17.50
N ARG A 167 -9.15 12.99 -18.42
CA ARG A 167 -7.71 13.09 -18.61
C ARG A 167 -7.34 14.49 -19.15
N MET A 168 -6.35 15.11 -18.52
CA MET A 168 -5.80 16.41 -18.92
C MET A 168 -4.36 16.59 -18.42
N PRO A 169 -3.61 17.59 -18.92
CA PRO A 169 -2.29 17.89 -18.38
C PRO A 169 -2.34 18.20 -16.88
N SER A 170 -1.37 17.69 -16.11
CA SER A 170 -1.34 17.83 -14.64
C SER A 170 -1.37 19.29 -14.19
N ALA A 171 -0.61 20.18 -14.83
CA ALA A 171 -0.66 21.62 -14.54
C ALA A 171 -2.08 22.21 -14.64
N LYS A 172 -2.89 21.75 -15.61
CA LYS A 172 -4.28 22.18 -15.77
C LYS A 172 -5.16 21.63 -14.65
N ALA A 173 -5.00 20.36 -14.29
CA ALA A 173 -5.72 19.74 -13.18
C ALA A 173 -5.44 20.46 -11.85
N LEU A 174 -4.15 20.71 -11.54
CA LEU A 174 -3.73 21.47 -10.36
C LEU A 174 -4.37 22.87 -10.32
N MET A 175 -4.25 23.63 -11.42
CA MET A 175 -4.85 24.96 -11.52
C MET A 175 -6.37 24.93 -11.30
N MET A 176 -7.07 23.97 -11.92
CA MET A 176 -8.53 23.81 -11.75
C MET A 176 -8.92 23.47 -10.30
N ALA A 177 -8.07 22.72 -9.58
CA ALA A 177 -8.23 22.42 -8.16
C ALA A 177 -7.69 23.51 -7.22
N ARG A 178 -7.16 24.63 -7.78
CA ARG A 178 -6.50 25.72 -7.02
C ARG A 178 -5.27 25.28 -6.23
N LEU A 179 -4.57 24.28 -6.74
CA LEU A 179 -3.27 23.82 -6.25
C LEU A 179 -2.15 24.38 -7.15
N ALA A 180 -0.99 24.62 -6.56
CA ALA A 180 0.21 25.02 -7.28
C ALA A 180 1.15 23.82 -7.47
N PRO A 181 1.93 23.76 -8.56
CA PRO A 181 3.04 22.84 -8.68
C PRO A 181 4.03 22.98 -7.51
N VAL A 182 4.53 21.86 -7.01
CA VAL A 182 5.50 21.83 -5.91
C VAL A 182 6.94 21.98 -6.44
N SER A 183 7.80 22.66 -5.68
CA SER A 183 9.24 22.63 -5.91
C SER A 183 9.88 21.53 -5.06
N LEU A 184 10.77 20.74 -5.68
CA LEU A 184 11.45 19.61 -5.06
C LEU A 184 12.85 20.04 -4.60
N ALA A 185 13.15 19.84 -3.32
CA ALA A 185 14.49 19.96 -2.77
C ALA A 185 15.29 18.67 -3.02
N PRO A 186 16.63 18.67 -2.81
CA PRO A 186 17.42 17.45 -2.88
C PRO A 186 16.78 16.29 -2.11
N LYS A 187 16.83 15.10 -2.71
CA LYS A 187 16.17 13.85 -2.28
C LYS A 187 14.65 13.79 -2.38
N ASP A 188 13.91 14.89 -2.55
CA ASP A 188 12.44 14.83 -2.54
C ASP A 188 11.88 13.96 -3.68
N GLY A 189 12.47 14.05 -4.88
CA GLY A 189 12.07 13.24 -6.02
C GLY A 189 12.25 11.74 -5.75
N LEU A 190 13.42 11.34 -5.24
CA LEU A 190 13.67 9.95 -4.85
C LEU A 190 12.73 9.50 -3.73
N SER A 191 12.56 10.34 -2.70
CA SER A 191 11.65 10.10 -1.59
C SER A 191 10.19 10.00 -2.03
N LEU A 192 9.77 10.53 -3.19
CA LEU A 192 8.42 10.30 -3.69
C LEU A 192 8.27 8.91 -4.32
N ILE A 193 9.30 8.44 -5.03
CA ILE A 193 9.20 7.27 -5.91
C ILE A 193 9.75 5.97 -5.32
N ASN A 194 10.65 6.06 -4.34
CA ASN A 194 11.31 4.89 -3.76
C ASN A 194 10.43 4.22 -2.68
N ALA A 195 9.41 3.49 -3.14
CA ALA A 195 8.44 2.82 -2.29
C ALA A 195 7.73 1.69 -3.03
N SER A 196 7.26 0.69 -2.29
CA SER A 196 6.36 -0.39 -2.76
C SER A 196 4.87 0.04 -2.78
N ALA A 197 4.58 1.34 -2.91
CA ALA A 197 3.25 1.88 -2.66
C ALA A 197 2.16 1.38 -3.63
N VAL A 198 2.50 1.10 -4.90
CA VAL A 198 1.53 0.52 -5.86
C VAL A 198 1.24 -0.92 -5.47
N SER A 199 2.29 -1.70 -5.18
CA SER A 199 2.19 -3.10 -4.79
C SER A 199 1.43 -3.26 -3.47
N THR A 200 1.77 -2.48 -2.44
CA THR A 200 1.11 -2.47 -1.14
C THR A 200 -0.34 -1.98 -1.24
N GLY A 201 -0.60 -0.91 -2.00
CA GLY A 201 -1.95 -0.40 -2.21
C GLY A 201 -2.86 -1.38 -2.94
N ALA A 202 -2.34 -2.06 -3.97
CA ALA A 202 -3.06 -3.11 -4.69
C ALA A 202 -3.32 -4.33 -3.80
N GLY A 203 -2.30 -4.77 -3.04
CA GLY A 203 -2.41 -5.87 -2.08
C GLY A 203 -3.47 -5.62 -1.02
N ALA A 204 -3.51 -4.40 -0.46
CA ALA A 204 -4.54 -4.01 0.51
C ALA A 204 -5.97 -4.12 -0.07
N LEU A 205 -6.19 -3.64 -1.30
CA LEU A 205 -7.50 -3.74 -1.95
C LEU A 205 -7.89 -5.19 -2.24
N ALA A 206 -6.94 -5.98 -2.73
CA ALA A 206 -7.15 -7.40 -3.00
C ALA A 206 -7.49 -8.18 -1.72
N LEU A 207 -6.86 -7.86 -0.59
CA LEU A 207 -7.14 -8.49 0.69
C LEU A 207 -8.52 -8.14 1.24
N VAL A 208 -8.95 -6.88 1.12
CA VAL A 208 -10.32 -6.49 1.49
C VAL A 208 -11.35 -7.25 0.64
N ASP A 209 -11.08 -7.43 -0.65
CA ASP A 209 -11.94 -8.22 -1.54
C ASP A 209 -11.90 -9.72 -1.20
N ALA A 210 -10.73 -10.27 -0.87
CA ALA A 210 -10.56 -11.66 -0.47
C ALA A 210 -11.30 -11.98 0.84
N LEU A 211 -11.28 -11.06 1.81
CA LEU A 211 -12.04 -11.20 3.07
C LEU A 211 -13.54 -11.21 2.81
N SER A 212 -14.04 -10.31 1.96
CA SER A 212 -15.45 -10.30 1.58
C SER A 212 -15.83 -11.56 0.80
N ALA A 213 -14.98 -12.03 -0.10
CA ALA A 213 -15.19 -13.26 -0.87
C ALA A 213 -15.18 -14.51 0.05
N LEU A 214 -14.30 -14.56 1.04
CA LEU A 214 -14.26 -15.63 2.04
C LEU A 214 -15.56 -15.68 2.85
N GLU A 215 -16.07 -14.53 3.31
CA GLU A 215 -17.35 -14.48 4.03
C GLU A 215 -18.51 -15.01 3.16
N GLN A 216 -18.58 -14.58 1.89
CA GLN A 216 -19.56 -15.08 0.94
C GLN A 216 -19.40 -16.58 0.66
N GLN A 217 -18.16 -17.07 0.58
CA GLN A 217 -17.85 -18.48 0.39
C GLN A 217 -18.32 -19.33 1.57
N GLU A 218 -18.17 -18.87 2.81
CA GLU A 218 -18.70 -19.58 3.98
C GLU A 218 -20.23 -19.65 3.96
N GLN A 219 -20.90 -18.55 3.60
CA GLN A 219 -22.36 -18.52 3.46
C GLN A 219 -22.85 -19.44 2.34
N ALA A 220 -22.20 -19.42 1.18
CA ALA A 220 -22.52 -20.30 0.05
C ALA A 220 -22.25 -21.78 0.39
N GLY A 221 -21.17 -22.06 1.12
CA GLY A 221 -20.82 -23.38 1.63
C GLY A 221 -21.88 -23.91 2.60
N ALA A 222 -22.29 -23.09 3.56
CA ALA A 222 -23.38 -23.42 4.47
C ALA A 222 -24.67 -23.72 3.71
N LEU A 223 -25.12 -22.82 2.82
CA LEU A 223 -26.33 -23.04 2.00
C LEU A 223 -26.26 -24.33 1.18
N THR A 224 -25.09 -24.64 0.61
CA THR A 224 -24.84 -25.90 -0.11
C THR A 224 -25.00 -27.10 0.82
N MET A 225 -24.40 -27.06 2.02
CA MET A 225 -24.57 -28.13 3.02
C MET A 225 -26.04 -28.35 3.39
N GLU A 226 -26.86 -27.30 3.42
CA GLU A 226 -28.29 -27.44 3.69
C GLU A 226 -29.03 -28.07 2.52
N ALA A 227 -28.79 -27.60 1.30
CA ALA A 227 -29.45 -28.06 0.09
C ALA A 227 -29.22 -29.57 -0.15
N PHE A 228 -28.03 -30.06 0.16
CA PHE A 228 -27.68 -31.48 0.02
C PHE A 228 -28.02 -32.34 1.25
N GLY A 229 -28.46 -31.74 2.36
CA GLY A 229 -28.65 -32.46 3.62
C GLY A 229 -27.35 -33.08 4.15
N ALA A 230 -26.26 -32.33 4.03
CA ALA A 230 -24.90 -32.78 4.30
C ALA A 230 -24.68 -33.23 5.76
N ASN A 231 -23.68 -34.11 5.94
CA ASN A 231 -23.23 -34.56 7.23
C ASN A 231 -22.48 -33.47 8.01
N ARG A 232 -23.23 -32.74 8.84
CA ARG A 232 -22.71 -31.66 9.71
C ARG A 232 -21.78 -32.13 10.84
N THR A 233 -21.68 -33.44 11.11
CA THR A 233 -20.75 -33.94 12.15
C THR A 233 -19.29 -33.64 11.81
N ILE A 234 -18.97 -33.37 10.53
CA ILE A 234 -17.65 -32.94 10.08
C ILE A 234 -17.21 -31.60 10.68
N LEU A 235 -18.13 -30.81 11.27
CA LEU A 235 -17.90 -29.50 11.88
C LEU A 235 -17.74 -29.57 13.41
N ASP A 236 -17.72 -30.78 13.98
CA ASP A 236 -17.55 -30.99 15.41
C ASP A 236 -16.19 -30.43 15.87
N PRO A 237 -16.16 -29.53 16.87
CA PRO A 237 -14.92 -28.93 17.37
C PRO A 237 -13.83 -29.96 17.70
N ARG A 238 -14.20 -31.15 18.18
CA ARG A 238 -13.27 -32.21 18.59
C ARG A 238 -12.49 -32.77 17.40
N LEU A 239 -13.10 -32.84 16.21
CA LEU A 239 -12.40 -33.27 14.99
C LEU A 239 -11.32 -32.26 14.60
N HIS A 240 -11.62 -30.98 14.70
CA HIS A 240 -10.68 -29.92 14.36
C HIS A 240 -9.62 -29.68 15.45
N LEU A 241 -9.90 -30.07 16.70
CA LEU A 241 -8.92 -30.16 17.79
C LEU A 241 -7.97 -31.34 17.60
N ALA A 242 -8.45 -32.48 17.10
CA ALA A 242 -7.61 -33.67 16.87
C ALA A 242 -6.51 -33.42 15.80
N ARG A 243 -6.73 -32.47 14.90
CA ARG A 243 -5.71 -31.97 13.97
C ARG A 243 -5.85 -30.45 13.84
N PRO A 244 -5.11 -29.61 14.57
CA PRO A 244 -5.24 -28.15 14.47
C PRO A 244 -4.49 -27.60 13.23
N ALA A 245 -4.90 -28.02 12.03
CA ALA A 245 -4.36 -27.51 10.77
C ALA A 245 -4.75 -26.03 10.53
N ALA A 246 -4.02 -25.36 9.64
CA ALA A 246 -4.17 -23.95 9.24
C ALA A 246 -5.59 -23.41 9.37
N CYS A 247 -5.85 -22.65 10.44
CA CYS A 247 -7.14 -22.02 10.80
C CYS A 247 -8.42 -22.86 10.59
N GLN A 248 -8.33 -24.20 10.50
CA GLN A 248 -9.49 -25.01 10.11
C GLN A 248 -10.57 -25.04 11.18
N GLN A 249 -10.18 -24.85 12.45
CA GLN A 249 -11.10 -24.68 13.56
C GLN A 249 -11.95 -23.42 13.41
N VAL A 250 -11.37 -22.34 12.85
CA VAL A 250 -12.04 -21.07 12.61
C VAL A 250 -13.08 -21.25 11.51
N ALA A 251 -12.68 -21.82 10.36
CA ALA A 251 -13.61 -22.11 9.26
C ALA A 251 -14.74 -23.07 9.68
N ALA A 252 -14.41 -24.15 10.39
CA ALA A 252 -15.41 -25.09 10.91
C ALA A 252 -16.43 -24.41 11.85
N LYS A 253 -15.93 -23.51 12.71
CA LYS A 253 -16.79 -22.72 13.60
C LYS A 253 -17.71 -21.80 12.77
N ALA A 254 -17.18 -21.09 11.78
CA ALA A 254 -17.97 -20.20 10.93
C ALA A 254 -19.12 -20.95 10.24
N LEU A 255 -18.83 -22.08 9.59
CA LEU A 255 -19.85 -22.94 8.97
C LEU A 255 -20.87 -23.45 10.00
N ARG A 256 -20.41 -23.92 11.17
CA ARG A 256 -21.30 -24.43 12.22
C ARG A 256 -22.25 -23.34 12.72
N ASP A 257 -21.74 -22.14 12.94
CA ASP A 257 -22.53 -21.01 13.43
C ASP A 257 -23.59 -20.61 12.37
N LEU A 258 -23.22 -20.55 11.09
CA LEU A 258 -24.14 -20.29 9.97
C LEU A 258 -25.24 -21.36 9.81
N LEU A 259 -24.93 -22.62 10.16
CA LEU A 259 -25.83 -23.76 10.04
C LEU A 259 -26.69 -24.00 11.28
N THR A 260 -26.53 -23.19 12.34
CA THR A 260 -27.27 -23.36 13.59
C THR A 260 -28.76 -23.11 13.36
N ARG A 261 -29.59 -24.09 13.74
CA ARG A 261 -31.05 -24.07 13.62
C ARG A 261 -31.68 -25.01 14.64
N ASP A 262 -32.95 -24.78 14.94
CA ASP A 262 -33.76 -25.73 15.72
C ASP A 262 -33.99 -27.01 14.93
N GLY A 263 -33.73 -28.16 15.54
CA GLY A 263 -33.91 -29.47 14.91
C GLY A 263 -32.96 -29.70 13.73
N THR A 264 -31.72 -30.11 14.01
CA THR A 264 -30.76 -30.50 12.97
C THR A 264 -31.25 -31.76 12.25
N PRO A 265 -31.54 -31.72 10.94
CA PRO A 265 -31.93 -32.90 10.19
C PRO A 265 -30.85 -33.98 10.24
N ALA A 266 -31.25 -35.25 10.25
CA ALA A 266 -30.31 -36.34 10.06
C ALA A 266 -29.63 -36.21 8.69
N PRO A 267 -28.33 -36.52 8.59
CA PRO A 267 -27.62 -36.41 7.32
C PRO A 267 -28.16 -37.42 6.30
N THR A 268 -28.19 -37.02 5.04
CA THR A 268 -28.64 -37.89 3.93
C THR A 268 -27.58 -38.89 3.50
N THR A 269 -26.31 -38.64 3.86
CA THR A 269 -25.16 -39.48 3.53
C THR A 269 -24.31 -39.79 4.77
N LEU A 270 -23.59 -40.92 4.75
CA LEU A 270 -22.58 -41.22 5.77
C LEU A 270 -21.34 -40.31 5.61
N GLN A 271 -20.92 -40.09 4.36
CA GLN A 271 -19.82 -39.20 4.00
C GLN A 271 -20.20 -38.39 2.77
N ASP A 272 -20.08 -37.07 2.87
CA ASP A 272 -20.24 -36.19 1.72
C ASP A 272 -19.01 -36.21 0.80
N PRO A 273 -19.16 -35.77 -0.46
CA PRO A 273 -18.03 -35.50 -1.36
C PRO A 273 -16.97 -34.61 -0.71
N LEU A 274 -15.73 -34.74 -1.18
CA LEU A 274 -14.58 -33.98 -0.63
C LEU A 274 -14.79 -32.47 -0.71
N SER A 275 -15.51 -31.96 -1.71
CA SER A 275 -15.83 -30.53 -1.83
C SER A 275 -16.65 -29.98 -0.66
N ILE A 276 -17.44 -30.82 0.04
CA ILE A 276 -18.15 -30.45 1.27
C ILE A 276 -17.32 -30.84 2.49
N ARG A 277 -16.85 -32.10 2.53
CA ARG A 277 -16.17 -32.66 3.70
C ARG A 277 -14.86 -31.97 4.04
N CYS A 278 -14.19 -31.40 3.05
CA CYS A 278 -12.91 -30.69 3.23
C CYS A 278 -13.07 -29.17 3.32
N MET A 279 -14.28 -28.60 3.30
CA MET A 279 -14.49 -27.14 3.40
C MET A 279 -13.72 -26.54 4.57
N PRO A 280 -13.80 -27.05 5.82
CA PRO A 280 -13.06 -26.45 6.94
C PRO A 280 -11.54 -26.39 6.72
N SER A 281 -10.95 -27.44 6.15
CA SER A 281 -9.51 -27.49 5.91
C SER A 281 -9.08 -26.57 4.77
N ILE A 282 -9.90 -26.45 3.72
CA ILE A 282 -9.60 -25.61 2.55
C ILE A 282 -9.79 -24.14 2.90
N HIS A 283 -10.92 -23.79 3.51
CA HIS A 283 -11.24 -22.43 3.94
C HIS A 283 -10.27 -21.99 5.05
N GLY A 284 -9.92 -22.88 5.98
CA GLY A 284 -8.90 -22.63 6.99
C GLY A 284 -7.53 -22.28 6.39
N ALA A 285 -7.07 -23.03 5.38
CA ALA A 285 -5.82 -22.70 4.69
C ALA A 285 -5.87 -21.33 4.02
N LEU A 286 -7.01 -20.97 3.42
CA LEU A 286 -7.22 -19.64 2.85
C LEU A 286 -7.21 -18.53 3.91
N ILE A 287 -7.87 -18.72 5.06
CA ILE A 287 -7.83 -17.78 6.20
C ILE A 287 -6.37 -17.53 6.62
N GLN A 288 -5.60 -18.59 6.82
CA GLN A 288 -4.19 -18.45 7.21
C GLN A 288 -3.36 -17.69 6.17
N ALA A 289 -3.59 -17.94 4.88
CA ALA A 289 -2.91 -17.22 3.81
C ALA A 289 -3.29 -15.72 3.80
N ILE A 290 -4.57 -15.40 3.94
CA ILE A 290 -5.06 -14.02 4.04
C ILE A 290 -4.47 -13.32 5.27
N ASP A 291 -4.41 -13.97 6.42
CA ASP A 291 -3.83 -13.42 7.65
C ASP A 291 -2.34 -13.08 7.46
N HIS A 292 -1.59 -13.97 6.80
CA HIS A 292 -0.19 -13.75 6.48
C HIS A 292 0.02 -12.57 5.51
N ALA A 293 -0.81 -12.50 4.47
CA ALA A 293 -0.76 -11.41 3.50
C ALA A 293 -1.18 -10.06 4.11
N ARG A 294 -2.20 -10.04 4.98
CA ARG A 294 -2.56 -8.86 5.76
C ARG A 294 -1.38 -8.36 6.58
N LEU A 295 -0.76 -9.24 7.37
CA LEU A 295 0.41 -8.88 8.18
C LEU A 295 1.50 -8.25 7.32
N THR A 296 1.79 -8.87 6.17
CA THR A 296 2.84 -8.40 5.26
C THR A 296 2.51 -7.04 4.67
N VAL A 297 1.29 -6.82 4.19
CA VAL A 297 0.84 -5.54 3.63
C VAL A 297 0.83 -4.45 4.71
N GLU A 298 0.34 -4.73 5.91
CA GLU A 298 0.25 -3.75 7.00
C GLU A 298 1.64 -3.38 7.54
N ILE A 299 2.62 -4.29 7.52
CA ILE A 299 4.03 -3.95 7.78
C ILE A 299 4.51 -2.90 6.78
N GLU A 300 4.32 -3.13 5.49
CA GLU A 300 4.78 -2.19 4.44
C GLU A 300 4.06 -0.84 4.52
N LEU A 301 2.75 -0.82 4.79
CA LEU A 301 1.98 0.43 4.97
C LEU A 301 2.53 1.31 6.10
N ASN A 302 3.07 0.68 7.15
CA ASN A 302 3.48 1.35 8.38
C ASN A 302 5.01 1.43 8.54
N ALA A 303 5.79 1.07 7.51
CA ALA A 303 7.24 1.04 7.57
C ALA A 303 7.91 2.29 6.98
N SER A 304 9.05 2.65 7.57
CA SER A 304 10.02 3.60 7.00
C SER A 304 10.95 2.88 6.01
N ALA A 305 10.42 2.48 4.87
CA ALA A 305 11.10 1.62 3.89
C ALA A 305 11.88 2.38 2.79
N ASP A 306 12.44 3.56 3.09
CA ASP A 306 13.18 4.38 2.12
C ASP A 306 14.69 4.06 2.10
N ASN A 307 15.40 4.53 1.08
CA ASN A 307 16.85 4.47 0.95
C ASN A 307 17.41 5.76 0.32
N PRO A 308 18.42 6.39 0.92
CA PRO A 308 18.94 6.12 2.27
C PRO A 308 17.91 6.48 3.34
N LEU A 309 18.01 5.82 4.49
CA LEU A 309 17.14 6.03 5.64
C LEU A 309 17.76 7.05 6.60
N VAL A 310 16.95 8.01 7.03
CA VAL A 310 17.30 9.01 8.03
C VAL A 310 16.84 8.54 9.41
N LEU A 311 17.80 8.23 10.28
CA LEU A 311 17.57 7.92 11.69
C LEU A 311 17.64 9.22 12.49
N ALA A 312 16.53 9.95 12.51
CA ALA A 312 16.49 11.31 13.07
C ALA A 312 16.92 11.37 14.55
N ASN A 313 16.57 10.36 15.35
CA ASN A 313 16.94 10.30 16.77
C ASN A 313 18.45 10.12 16.99
N ASP A 314 19.13 9.50 16.03
CA ASP A 314 20.56 9.19 16.09
C ASP A 314 21.40 10.19 15.28
N SER A 315 20.75 11.12 14.57
CA SER A 315 21.39 12.05 13.62
C SER A 315 22.23 11.33 12.56
N LEU A 316 21.73 10.19 12.04
CA LEU A 316 22.42 9.36 11.05
C LEU A 316 21.63 9.24 9.75
N VAL A 317 22.37 9.16 8.64
CA VAL A 317 21.83 8.79 7.32
C VAL A 317 22.55 7.54 6.85
N LEU A 318 21.82 6.43 6.68
CA LEU A 318 22.37 5.12 6.35
C LEU A 318 21.75 4.55 5.09
N SER A 319 22.57 3.92 4.25
CA SER A 319 22.09 3.15 3.10
C SER A 319 21.42 1.87 3.58
N THR A 320 20.34 1.46 2.92
CA THR A 320 19.59 0.25 3.27
C THR A 320 18.91 -0.36 2.03
N GLY A 321 18.55 -1.64 2.11
CA GLY A 321 17.75 -2.36 1.12
C GLY A 321 16.25 -2.41 1.45
N ASN A 322 15.76 -1.61 2.41
CA ASN A 322 14.38 -1.69 2.90
C ASN A 322 13.29 -1.50 1.83
N PHE A 323 13.62 -0.95 0.66
CA PHE A 323 12.69 -0.81 -0.47
C PHE A 323 12.35 -2.14 -1.17
N HIS A 324 13.04 -3.24 -0.86
CA HIS A 324 12.81 -4.54 -1.48
C HIS A 324 11.82 -5.38 -0.68
N THR A 325 10.66 -5.69 -1.28
CA THR A 325 9.52 -6.28 -0.56
C THR A 325 9.30 -7.76 -0.93
N ALA A 326 10.28 -8.61 -0.64
CA ALA A 326 10.20 -10.04 -1.00
C ALA A 326 9.06 -10.77 -0.28
N SER A 327 8.81 -10.44 0.99
CA SER A 327 7.70 -11.01 1.75
C SER A 327 6.36 -10.65 1.10
N LEU A 328 6.19 -9.41 0.65
CA LEU A 328 4.97 -8.95 -0.02
C LEU A 328 4.73 -9.71 -1.32
N SER A 329 5.78 -10.02 -2.08
CA SER A 329 5.65 -10.79 -3.31
C SER A 329 5.29 -12.27 -3.07
N LEU A 330 5.64 -12.82 -1.91
CA LEU A 330 5.32 -14.20 -1.53
C LEU A 330 3.93 -14.36 -0.92
N ALA A 331 3.40 -13.29 -0.34
CA ALA A 331 2.12 -13.27 0.34
C ALA A 331 0.96 -12.97 -0.62
#